data_AF-A0A3N4PNX2-F1
#
_entry.id   AF-A0A3N4PNX2-F1
#
_cell.length_a   1.000
_cell.length_b   1.000
_cell.length_c   1.000
_cell.angle_alpha   90.00
_cell.angle_beta   90.00
_cell.angle_gamma   90.00
#
_symmetry.space_group_name_H-M   'P 1'
#
loop_
_entity.id
_entity.type
_entity.pdbx_description
1 polymer ?
#
loop_
_entity_poly.entity_id
_entity_poly.type
_entity_poly.pdbx_seq_one_letter_code
_entity_poly.pdbx_strand_id
1 'polypeptide(L)'
;MDIIAYQDFHNIRLSDFYAGPDYREVENYDFMGEQWIGELSGFNTFLRLISEPEDTKSISLDFTKDEQGITGKVLEALHLPIKNACTESDLVELFGEPHKKLRLAKDTVTMDYIIGDRYTYYLSCTLHHINGLMYLDIMNEEKVIKKLKSKDKKKKEA
;
A
#
# COMPACT_ATOMS: atom_id res chain seq x y z
N MET A 1 7.85 -11.88 12.32
CA MET A 1 7.04 -12.74 11.42
C MET A 1 6.76 -11.92 10.18
N ASP A 2 7.02 -12.48 8.98
CA ASP A 2 6.66 -11.80 7.75
C ASP A 2 5.16 -11.91 7.54
N ILE A 3 4.46 -10.77 7.57
CA ILE A 3 3.01 -10.67 7.40
C ILE A 3 2.63 -10.82 5.91
N ILE A 4 3.53 -10.44 5.01
CA ILE A 4 3.38 -10.59 3.55
C ILE A 4 4.60 -11.36 3.06
N ALA A 5 4.41 -12.46 2.34
CA ALA A 5 5.52 -13.16 1.71
C ALA A 5 5.93 -12.45 0.41
N TYR A 6 7.24 -12.28 0.19
CA TYR A 6 7.75 -11.60 -1.00
C TYR A 6 7.26 -12.23 -2.29
N GLN A 7 7.32 -13.57 -2.39
CA GLN A 7 6.91 -14.32 -3.58
C GLN A 7 5.47 -14.03 -4.00
N ASP A 8 4.58 -13.82 -3.03
CA ASP A 8 3.18 -13.48 -3.31
C ASP A 8 3.09 -12.02 -3.79
N PHE A 9 3.80 -11.11 -3.14
CA PHE A 9 3.77 -9.69 -3.48
C PHE A 9 4.35 -9.35 -4.87
N HIS A 10 5.53 -9.86 -5.21
CA HIS A 10 6.24 -9.40 -6.43
C HIS A 10 5.62 -9.94 -7.73
N ASN A 11 4.89 -11.06 -7.66
CA ASN A 11 4.23 -11.67 -8.82
C ASN A 11 2.82 -11.15 -9.07
N ILE A 12 2.20 -10.51 -8.07
CA ILE A 12 0.83 -10.01 -8.17
C ILE A 12 0.71 -8.94 -9.27
N ARG A 13 -0.34 -9.06 -10.08
CA ARG A 13 -0.76 -8.11 -11.12
C ARG A 13 -2.20 -7.66 -10.88
N LEU A 14 -2.58 -6.48 -11.38
CA LEU A 14 -3.97 -6.04 -11.31
C LEU A 14 -4.86 -6.94 -12.18
N SER A 15 -4.33 -7.32 -13.34
CA SER A 15 -4.98 -8.22 -14.30
C SER A 15 -5.36 -9.60 -13.71
N ASP A 16 -4.71 -10.05 -12.64
CA ASP A 16 -5.10 -11.26 -11.91
C ASP A 16 -6.47 -11.13 -11.21
N PHE A 17 -6.87 -9.89 -10.89
CA PHE A 17 -8.08 -9.59 -10.12
C PHE A 17 -9.16 -8.87 -10.93
N TYR A 18 -8.76 -8.17 -12.00
CA TYR A 18 -9.63 -7.28 -12.75
C TYR A 18 -9.27 -7.17 -14.23
N ALA A 19 -10.28 -7.34 -15.09
CA ALA A 19 -10.15 -7.20 -16.55
C ALA A 19 -11.29 -6.33 -17.14
N GLY A 20 -11.75 -5.33 -16.38
CA GLY A 20 -12.82 -4.44 -16.80
C GLY A 20 -12.38 -3.32 -17.75
N PRO A 21 -13.32 -2.52 -18.26
CA PRO A 21 -13.09 -1.59 -19.36
C PRO A 21 -12.21 -0.37 -19.03
N ASP A 22 -12.03 -0.05 -17.75
CA ASP A 22 -11.17 1.04 -17.26
C ASP A 22 -9.77 0.56 -16.84
N TYR A 23 -9.48 -0.74 -16.99
CA TYR A 23 -8.12 -1.26 -16.88
C TYR A 23 -7.20 -0.58 -17.91
N ARG A 24 -6.04 -0.12 -17.46
CA ARG A 24 -5.03 0.49 -18.31
C ARG A 24 -3.63 0.17 -17.83
N GLU A 25 -2.71 0.05 -18.78
CA GLU A 25 -1.29 0.03 -18.51
C GLU A 25 -0.71 1.43 -18.63
N VAL A 26 0.29 1.72 -17.80
CA VAL A 26 1.00 3.00 -17.83
C VAL A 26 2.50 2.76 -17.93
N GLU A 27 3.16 3.71 -18.59
CA GLU A 27 4.62 3.78 -18.71
C GLU A 27 5.09 5.16 -18.22
N ASN A 28 6.34 5.24 -17.73
CA ASN A 28 6.97 6.48 -17.27
C ASN A 28 6.15 7.24 -16.21
N TYR A 29 5.53 6.49 -15.29
CA TYR A 29 4.77 7.06 -14.19
C TYR A 29 5.74 7.54 -13.11
N ASP A 30 5.78 8.84 -12.83
CA ASP A 30 6.60 9.40 -11.75
C ASP A 30 5.87 9.27 -10.41
N PHE A 31 6.45 8.50 -9.51
CA PHE A 31 5.90 8.31 -8.17
C PHE A 31 7.01 8.11 -7.15
N MET A 32 6.92 8.82 -6.03
CA MET A 32 7.91 8.80 -4.94
C MET A 32 9.38 9.06 -5.40
N GLY A 33 9.54 9.77 -6.52
CA GLY A 33 10.84 10.13 -7.09
C GLY A 33 11.56 8.97 -7.79
N GLU A 34 10.84 7.92 -8.16
CA GLU A 34 11.31 6.88 -9.08
C GLU A 34 10.36 6.81 -10.29
N GLN A 35 10.77 6.11 -11.34
CA GLN A 35 10.01 5.95 -12.58
C GLN A 35 9.44 4.54 -12.67
N TRP A 36 8.15 4.46 -12.98
CA TRP A 36 7.37 3.24 -12.85
C TRP A 36 6.65 2.88 -14.16
N ILE A 37 6.42 1.58 -14.32
CA ILE A 37 5.43 1.01 -15.25
C ILE A 37 4.39 0.26 -14.41
N GLY A 38 3.20 0.01 -14.94
CA GLY A 38 2.22 -0.74 -14.17
C GLY A 38 0.82 -0.74 -14.73
N GLU A 39 -0.11 -1.19 -13.89
CA GLU A 39 -1.51 -1.43 -14.22
C GLU A 39 -2.41 -0.64 -13.28
N LEU A 40 -3.43 -0.01 -13.83
CA LEU A 40 -4.35 0.85 -13.10
C LEU A 40 -5.80 0.54 -13.43
N SER A 41 -6.68 0.69 -12.43
CA SER A 41 -8.13 0.82 -12.59
C SER A 41 -8.60 1.81 -11.52
N GLY A 42 -9.11 2.97 -11.96
CA GLY A 42 -9.36 4.10 -11.07
C GLY A 42 -8.10 4.52 -10.29
N PHE A 43 -8.16 4.40 -8.96
CA PHE A 43 -7.06 4.66 -8.03
C PHE A 43 -6.34 3.39 -7.55
N ASN A 44 -6.78 2.21 -8.00
CA ASN A 44 -6.01 0.98 -7.78
C ASN A 44 -4.80 0.99 -8.70
N THR A 45 -3.60 0.80 -8.16
CA THR A 45 -2.35 0.81 -8.95
C THR A 45 -1.44 -0.34 -8.55
N PHE A 46 -0.85 -1.01 -9.54
CA PHE A 46 0.09 -2.12 -9.36
C PHE A 46 1.33 -1.76 -10.16
N LEU A 47 2.36 -1.27 -9.47
CA LEU A 47 3.51 -0.61 -10.07
C LEU A 47 4.79 -1.42 -9.89
N ARG A 48 5.61 -1.35 -10.93
CA ARG A 48 6.92 -1.99 -11.08
C ARG A 48 7.92 -0.91 -11.46
N LEU A 49 9.14 -1.00 -10.98
CA LEU A 49 10.18 -0.05 -11.38
C LEU A 49 10.55 -0.29 -12.84
N ILE A 50 10.83 0.75 -13.60
CA ILE A 50 11.34 0.59 -14.98
C ILE A 50 12.62 -0.26 -15.00
N SER A 51 13.46 -0.14 -13.98
CA SER A 51 14.69 -0.94 -13.85
C SER A 51 14.46 -2.40 -13.45
N GLU A 52 13.29 -2.73 -12.90
CA GLU A 52 12.90 -4.07 -12.43
C GLU A 52 11.45 -4.36 -12.87
N PRO A 53 11.20 -4.48 -14.19
CA PRO A 53 9.84 -4.48 -14.75
C PRO A 53 9.06 -5.77 -14.47
N GLU A 54 9.72 -6.81 -13.95
CA GLU A 54 9.13 -8.12 -13.64
C GLU A 54 8.59 -8.20 -12.21
N ASP A 55 8.98 -7.28 -11.32
CA ASP A 55 8.65 -7.36 -9.90
C ASP A 55 7.71 -6.22 -9.50
N THR A 56 6.50 -6.55 -9.04
CA THR A 56 5.63 -5.59 -8.37
C THR A 56 6.31 -5.10 -7.10
N LYS A 57 6.53 -3.79 -7.02
CA LYS A 57 7.12 -3.13 -5.84
C LYS A 57 6.14 -2.21 -5.13
N SER A 58 5.00 -1.87 -5.73
CA SER A 58 3.97 -1.02 -5.11
C SER A 58 2.57 -1.47 -5.51
N ILE A 59 1.68 -1.57 -4.52
CA ILE A 59 0.25 -1.80 -4.72
C ILE A 59 -0.51 -0.71 -3.96
N SER A 60 -1.40 -0.01 -4.65
CA SER A 60 -2.37 0.93 -4.06
C SER A 60 -3.77 0.39 -4.27
N LEU A 61 -4.58 0.38 -3.21
CA LEU A 61 -5.97 -0.08 -3.22
C LEU A 61 -6.92 1.05 -2.80
N ASP A 62 -8.00 1.22 -3.56
CA ASP A 62 -9.08 2.15 -3.27
C ASP A 62 -10.34 1.40 -2.82
N PHE A 63 -10.62 1.51 -1.52
CA PHE A 63 -11.77 0.89 -0.88
C PHE A 63 -13.05 1.73 -1.02
N THR A 64 -12.94 2.97 -1.49
CA THR A 64 -14.11 3.84 -1.70
C THR A 64 -14.91 3.44 -2.93
N LYS A 65 -14.28 2.72 -3.86
CA LYS A 65 -14.85 2.21 -5.11
C LYS A 65 -14.35 0.80 -5.39
N ASP A 66 -14.72 -0.13 -4.51
CA ASP A 66 -14.36 -1.55 -4.65
C ASP A 66 -15.26 -2.27 -5.66
N GLU A 67 -15.06 -1.96 -6.93
CA GLU A 67 -15.74 -2.67 -8.02
C GLU A 67 -15.30 -4.13 -8.04
N GLN A 68 -16.26 -5.06 -8.13
CA GLN A 68 -16.01 -6.51 -8.25
C GLN A 68 -15.21 -7.15 -7.10
N GLY A 69 -15.07 -6.47 -5.97
CA GLY A 69 -14.40 -6.98 -4.76
C GLY A 69 -12.89 -7.15 -4.94
N ILE A 70 -12.25 -6.33 -5.78
CA ILE A 70 -10.80 -6.38 -6.04
C ILE A 70 -10.03 -6.25 -4.73
N THR A 71 -10.39 -5.28 -3.89
CA THR A 71 -9.62 -5.00 -2.67
C THR A 71 -9.56 -6.21 -1.74
N GLY A 72 -10.69 -6.89 -1.54
CA GLY A 72 -10.76 -8.11 -0.72
C GLY A 72 -9.91 -9.26 -1.29
N LYS A 73 -9.98 -9.49 -2.61
CA LYS A 73 -9.18 -10.54 -3.26
C LYS A 73 -7.68 -10.26 -3.17
N VAL A 74 -7.27 -9.01 -3.30
CA VAL A 74 -5.85 -8.61 -3.17
C VAL A 74 -5.37 -8.78 -1.74
N LEU A 75 -6.16 -8.38 -0.74
CA LEU A 75 -5.83 -8.61 0.67
C LEU A 75 -5.68 -10.10 0.99
N GLU A 76 -6.57 -10.94 0.45
CA GLU A 76 -6.50 -12.39 0.59
C GLU A 76 -5.23 -12.96 -0.04
N ALA A 77 -4.90 -12.56 -1.27
CA ALA A 77 -3.68 -12.99 -1.98
C ALA A 77 -2.39 -12.57 -1.26
N LEU A 78 -2.42 -11.41 -0.59
CA LEU A 78 -1.30 -10.92 0.22
C LEU A 78 -1.25 -11.50 1.64
N HIS A 79 -2.25 -12.32 2.00
CA HIS A 79 -2.47 -12.79 3.37
C HIS A 79 -2.47 -11.67 4.42
N LEU A 80 -2.91 -10.46 4.02
CA LEU A 80 -2.86 -9.27 4.85
C LEU A 80 -4.15 -9.21 5.71
N PRO A 81 -4.06 -9.30 7.04
CA PRO A 81 -5.24 -9.47 7.91
C PRO A 81 -6.00 -8.16 8.19
N ILE A 82 -6.08 -7.27 7.21
CA ILE A 82 -6.80 -6.00 7.31
C ILE A 82 -8.25 -6.21 6.86
N LYS A 83 -9.19 -5.55 7.55
CA LYS A 83 -10.60 -5.52 7.18
C LYS A 83 -10.97 -4.12 6.69
N ASN A 84 -11.88 -4.03 5.72
CA ASN A 84 -12.34 -2.73 5.20
C ASN A 84 -12.89 -1.83 6.33
N ALA A 85 -13.65 -2.41 7.27
CA ALA A 85 -14.22 -1.68 8.42
C ALA A 85 -13.25 -1.49 9.60
N CYS A 86 -11.93 -1.65 9.41
CA CYS A 86 -10.96 -1.50 10.49
C CYS A 86 -10.91 -0.06 11.04
N THR A 87 -10.59 0.03 12.32
CA THR A 87 -10.36 1.26 13.07
C THR A 87 -8.87 1.49 13.28
N GLU A 88 -8.51 2.68 13.80
CA GLU A 88 -7.13 2.96 14.21
C GLU A 88 -6.62 1.92 15.22
N SER A 89 -7.46 1.50 16.17
CA SER A 89 -7.11 0.51 17.19
C SER A 89 -6.87 -0.87 16.60
N ASP A 90 -7.69 -1.29 15.63
CA ASP A 90 -7.50 -2.58 14.95
C ASP A 90 -6.16 -2.62 14.21
N LEU A 91 -5.77 -1.52 13.55
CA LEU A 91 -4.46 -1.45 12.89
C LEU A 91 -3.30 -1.49 13.89
N VAL A 92 -3.44 -0.87 15.06
CA VAL A 92 -2.43 -0.93 16.12
C VAL A 92 -2.33 -2.34 16.71
N GLU A 93 -3.45 -3.05 16.86
CA GLU A 93 -3.43 -4.45 17.31
C GLU A 93 -2.72 -5.35 16.29
N LEU A 94 -2.92 -5.11 14.99
CA LEU A 94 -2.30 -5.89 13.93
C LEU A 94 -0.82 -5.59 13.72
N PHE A 95 -0.42 -4.32 13.76
CA PHE A 95 0.90 -3.86 13.31
C PHE A 95 1.75 -3.19 14.39
N GLY A 96 1.20 -2.99 15.59
CA GLY A 96 1.81 -2.20 16.65
C GLY A 96 1.64 -0.68 16.42
N GLU A 97 2.43 0.12 17.13
CA GLU A 97 2.36 1.57 16.98
C GLU A 97 2.78 2.03 15.57
N PRO A 98 2.04 2.96 14.94
CA PRO A 98 2.41 3.46 13.62
C PRO A 98 3.75 4.21 13.69
N HIS A 99 4.54 4.08 12.63
CA HIS A 99 5.74 4.89 12.43
C HIS A 99 5.39 6.38 12.38
N LYS A 100 4.29 6.71 11.69
CA LYS A 100 3.79 8.07 11.56
C LYS A 100 2.26 8.08 11.45
N LYS A 101 1.66 9.13 12.02
CA LYS A 101 0.22 9.35 12.01
C LYS A 101 -0.07 10.78 11.56
N LEU A 102 -0.93 10.94 10.55
CA LEU A 102 -1.26 12.22 9.95
C LEU A 102 -2.77 12.38 9.88
N ARG A 103 -3.33 13.44 10.48
CA ARG A 103 -4.72 13.83 10.23
C ARG A 103 -4.77 14.77 9.04
N LEU A 104 -5.32 14.29 7.93
CA LEU A 104 -5.47 15.06 6.68
C LEU A 104 -6.74 15.91 6.70
N ALA A 105 -7.78 15.43 7.37
CA ALA A 105 -9.04 16.13 7.59
C ALA A 105 -9.55 15.82 9.01
N LYS A 106 -10.66 16.46 9.40
CA LYS A 106 -11.30 16.20 10.71
C LYS A 106 -11.62 14.71 10.91
N ASP A 107 -11.96 14.06 9.82
CA ASP A 107 -12.63 12.76 9.78
C ASP A 107 -11.76 11.65 9.15
N THR A 108 -10.53 12.00 8.75
CA THR A 108 -9.60 11.13 8.02
C THR A 108 -8.21 11.15 8.65
N VAL A 109 -7.65 9.97 8.85
CA VAL A 109 -6.30 9.77 9.38
C VAL A 109 -5.53 8.81 8.50
N THR A 110 -4.25 9.09 8.25
CA THR A 110 -3.32 8.18 7.61
C THR A 110 -2.34 7.65 8.66
N MET A 111 -2.20 6.34 8.71
CA MET A 111 -1.28 5.62 9.60
C MET A 111 -0.27 4.86 8.77
N ASP A 112 0.99 5.24 8.96
CA ASP A 112 2.15 4.72 8.26
C ASP A 112 2.82 3.64 9.10
N TYR A 113 3.08 2.47 8.54
CA TYR A 113 3.75 1.35 9.20
C TYR A 113 4.96 0.88 8.40
N ILE A 114 5.90 0.27 9.10
CA ILE A 114 6.99 -0.49 8.50
C ILE A 114 6.95 -1.88 9.11
N ILE A 115 6.63 -2.87 8.31
CA ILE A 115 6.40 -4.25 8.77
C ILE A 115 7.33 -5.23 8.05
N GLY A 116 7.40 -6.45 8.57
CA GLY A 116 8.17 -7.56 8.00
C GLY A 116 9.63 -7.55 8.46
N ASP A 117 10.13 -8.74 8.81
CA ASP A 117 11.48 -8.91 9.37
C ASP A 117 12.48 -9.26 8.28
N ARG A 118 12.09 -10.16 7.36
CA ARG A 118 12.93 -10.62 6.25
C ARG A 118 12.76 -9.73 5.03
N TYR A 119 11.51 -9.37 4.74
CA TYR A 119 11.16 -8.47 3.65
C TYR A 119 10.42 -7.29 4.25
N THR A 120 11.05 -6.12 4.19
CA THR A 120 10.46 -4.91 4.77
C THR A 120 9.44 -4.31 3.81
N TYR A 121 8.25 -4.03 4.32
CA TYR A 121 7.20 -3.31 3.60
C TYR A 121 6.89 -2.00 4.31
N TYR A 122 6.58 -0.98 3.51
CA TYR A 122 5.89 0.21 3.99
C TYR A 122 4.40 0.08 3.70
N LEU A 123 3.58 0.32 4.72
CA LEU A 123 2.13 0.36 4.57
C LEU A 123 1.64 1.75 4.94
N SER A 124 0.84 2.37 4.09
CA SER A 124 0.11 3.60 4.38
C SER A 124 -1.38 3.30 4.37
N CYS A 125 -2.01 3.33 5.54
CA CYS A 125 -3.43 3.06 5.72
C CYS A 125 -4.17 4.38 5.95
N THR A 126 -5.01 4.80 5.01
CA THR A 126 -5.86 5.98 5.17
C THR A 126 -7.26 5.57 5.57
N LEU A 127 -7.67 5.95 6.79
CA LEU A 127 -8.94 5.61 7.42
C LEU A 127 -9.87 6.82 7.47
N HIS A 128 -11.15 6.59 7.21
CA HIS A 128 -12.25 7.47 7.60
C HIS A 128 -12.90 6.95 8.88
N HIS A 129 -13.15 7.83 9.85
CA HIS A 129 -13.66 7.45 11.17
C HIS A 129 -14.99 6.64 11.15
N ILE A 130 -15.84 6.82 10.13
CA ILE A 130 -17.10 6.05 9.97
C ILE A 130 -16.94 4.88 8.98
N ASN A 131 -16.18 5.08 7.90
CA ASN A 131 -16.19 4.13 6.77
C ASN A 131 -15.06 3.10 6.85
N GLY A 132 -14.16 3.24 7.82
CA GLY A 132 -12.97 2.41 7.93
C GLY A 132 -11.92 2.78 6.88
N LEU A 133 -11.24 1.78 6.34
CA LEU A 133 -10.18 1.95 5.36
C LEU A 133 -10.72 2.51 4.04
N MET A 134 -10.12 3.61 3.60
CA MET A 134 -10.38 4.24 2.31
C MET A 134 -9.30 3.89 1.30
N TYR A 135 -8.03 3.97 1.73
CA TYR A 135 -6.88 3.71 0.86
C TYR A 135 -5.83 2.91 1.59
N LEU A 136 -5.19 1.99 0.87
CA LEU A 136 -4.03 1.24 1.33
C LEU A 136 -2.94 1.30 0.27
N ASP A 137 -1.78 1.83 0.62
CA ASP A 137 -0.56 1.67 -0.16
C ASP A 137 0.35 0.65 0.52
N ILE A 138 0.89 -0.29 -0.26
CA ILE A 138 1.85 -1.29 0.18
C ILE A 138 3.06 -1.19 -0.74
N MET A 139 4.24 -0.94 -0.18
CA MET A 139 5.47 -0.77 -0.95
C MET A 139 6.58 -1.67 -0.44
N ASN A 140 7.24 -2.36 -1.38
CA ASN A 140 8.47 -3.11 -1.18
C ASN A 140 9.58 -2.48 -2.03
N GLU A 141 9.94 -1.23 -1.74
CA GLU A 141 11.04 -0.54 -2.43
C GLU A 141 11.98 0.08 -1.39
N GLU A 142 13.23 -0.38 -1.38
CA GLU A 142 14.18 -0.07 -0.32
C GLU A 142 14.52 1.42 -0.23
N LYS A 143 14.67 2.11 -1.36
CA LYS A 143 15.05 3.54 -1.34
C LYS A 143 13.94 4.38 -0.74
N VAL A 144 12.68 4.10 -1.07
CA VAL A 144 11.49 4.75 -0.53
C VAL A 144 11.40 4.47 0.97
N ILE A 145 11.53 3.20 1.39
CA ILE A 145 11.50 2.84 2.82
C ILE A 145 12.64 3.54 3.59
N LYS A 146 13.87 3.59 3.04
CA LYS A 146 15.01 4.30 3.65
C LYS A 146 14.77 5.81 3.72
N LYS A 147 14.21 6.42 2.67
CA LYS A 147 13.83 7.86 2.64
C LYS A 147 12.79 8.16 3.72
N LEU A 148 11.82 7.28 3.95
CA LEU A 148 10.79 7.45 4.99
C LEU A 148 11.39 7.34 6.39
N LYS A 149 12.18 6.29 6.68
CA LYS A 149 12.88 6.12 7.97
C LYS A 149 13.80 7.30 8.33
N SER A 150 14.50 7.86 7.34
CA SER A 150 15.47 8.95 7.57
C SER A 150 14.83 10.31 7.85
N LYS A 151 13.65 10.60 7.27
CA LYS A 151 12.90 11.83 7.55
C LYS A 151 12.43 11.88 9.00
N ASP A 152 12.06 10.75 9.59
CA ASP A 152 11.60 10.69 10.98
C ASP A 152 12.71 10.87 12.00
N LYS A 153 13.94 10.41 11.71
CA LYS A 153 15.10 10.66 12.57
C LYS A 153 15.40 12.16 12.70
N LYS A 154 15.34 12.90 11.58
CA LYS A 154 15.57 14.35 11.58
C LYS A 154 14.50 15.15 12.31
N LYS A 155 13.26 14.65 12.41
CA LYS A 155 12.18 15.29 13.18
C LYS A 155 12.26 15.05 14.69
N LYS A 156 12.92 13.97 15.13
CA LYS A 156 13.11 13.69 16.57
C LYS A 156 14.34 14.39 17.16
N GLU A 157 15.26 14.86 16.32
CA GLU A 157 16.50 15.54 16.69
C GLU A 157 16.41 17.09 16.57
N ALA A 158 15.25 17.64 16.19
CA ALA A 158 14.98 19.07 16.02
C ALA A 158 13.87 19.54 16.97
#